data_AF-A0A4Y8IG33-F1
#
_entry.id   AF-A0A4Y8IG33-F1
#
_cell.length_a   1.000
_cell.length_b   1.000
_cell.length_c   1.000
_cell.angle_alpha   90.00
_cell.angle_beta   90.00
_cell.angle_gamma   90.00
#
_symmetry.space_group_name_H-M   'P 1'
#
loop_
_entity.id
_entity.type
_entity.pdbx_description
1 polymer ?
#
loop_
_entity_poly.entity_id
_entity_poly.type
_entity_poly.pdbx_seq_one_letter_code
_entity_poly.pdbx_strand_id
1 'polypeptide(L)'
;MTENILIGLTGLGLGVLIALIVYLIQRRVGKKKRWFDERYYKLNNRAKASSWNIMLVILIIAWAVVIIVEGISFSFFLMTAIYLAHCISLAITGAYHSIQEKNDQS
;
A
#
# COMPACT_ATOMS: atom_id res chain seq x y z
N MET A 1 -18.57 -24.90 -3.10
CA MET A 1 -18.45 -23.68 -3.94
C MET A 1 -18.57 -22.41 -3.11
N THR A 2 -19.57 -22.32 -2.22
CA THR A 2 -19.81 -21.15 -1.34
C THR A 2 -18.72 -20.91 -0.27
N GLU A 3 -18.12 -21.96 0.30
CA GLU A 3 -17.11 -21.82 1.36
C GLU A 3 -15.82 -21.14 0.89
N ASN A 4 -15.34 -21.48 -0.32
CA ASN A 4 -14.13 -20.88 -0.90
C ASN A 4 -14.32 -19.38 -1.20
N ILE A 5 -15.53 -18.99 -1.60
CA ILE A 5 -15.89 -17.59 -1.85
C ILE A 5 -15.93 -16.80 -0.54
N LEU A 6 -16.47 -17.39 0.53
CA LEU A 6 -16.54 -16.76 1.85
C LEU A 6 -15.14 -16.50 2.42
N ILE A 7 -14.24 -17.47 2.35
CA ILE A 7 -12.86 -17.32 2.81
C ILE A 7 -12.09 -16.32 1.91
N GLY A 8 -12.40 -16.28 0.61
CA GLY A 8 -11.82 -15.29 -0.31
C GLY A 8 -12.25 -13.87 0.06
N LEU A 9 -13.52 -13.68 0.38
CA LEU A 9 -14.09 -12.41 0.84
C LEU A 9 -13.52 -11.94 2.18
N THR A 10 -13.29 -12.84 3.14
CA THR A 10 -12.66 -12.46 4.42
C THR A 10 -11.20 -12.05 4.21
N GLY A 11 -10.47 -12.74 3.32
CA GLY A 11 -9.13 -12.33 2.89
C GLY A 11 -9.13 -10.93 2.26
N LEU A 12 -10.04 -10.68 1.33
CA LEU A 12 -10.21 -9.38 0.67
C LEU A 12 -10.49 -8.26 1.69
N GLY A 13 -11.40 -8.52 2.65
CA GLY A 13 -11.73 -7.58 3.72
C GLY A 13 -10.53 -7.22 4.61
N LEU A 14 -9.72 -8.21 4.99
CA LEU A 14 -8.48 -7.99 5.75
C LEU A 14 -7.47 -7.14 4.97
N GLY A 15 -7.27 -7.41 3.68
CA GLY A 15 -6.34 -6.62 2.88
C GLY A 15 -6.79 -5.17 2.71
N VAL A 16 -8.09 -4.92 2.52
CA VAL A 16 -8.65 -3.55 2.50
C VAL A 16 -8.44 -2.83 3.83
N LEU A 17 -8.61 -3.53 4.96
CA LEU A 17 -8.35 -2.97 6.29
C LEU A 17 -6.89 -2.54 6.46
N ILE A 18 -5.94 -3.40 6.05
CA ILE A 18 -4.50 -3.10 6.09
C ILE A 18 -4.18 -1.91 5.17
N ALA A 19 -4.76 -1.87 3.97
CA ALA A 19 -4.59 -0.77 3.02
C ALA A 19 -5.02 0.57 3.64
N LEU A 20 -6.16 0.56 4.32
CA LEU A 20 -6.73 1.72 4.97
C LEU A 20 -5.86 2.21 6.14
N ILE A 21 -5.31 1.30 6.95
CA ILE A 21 -4.37 1.64 8.02
C ILE A 21 -3.11 2.30 7.45
N VAL A 22 -2.51 1.69 6.42
CA VAL A 22 -1.31 2.22 5.75
C VAL A 22 -1.59 3.61 5.16
N TYR A 23 -2.74 3.78 4.50
CA TYR A 23 -3.18 5.08 3.98
C TYR A 23 -3.33 6.14 5.07
N LEU A 24 -3.90 5.79 6.22
CA LEU A 24 -4.05 6.71 7.35
C LEU A 24 -2.69 7.14 7.91
N ILE A 25 -1.74 6.20 8.05
CA ILE A 25 -0.36 6.50 8.50
C ILE A 25 0.30 7.47 7.54
N GLN A 26 0.29 7.17 6.23
CA GLN A 26 0.78 8.05 5.17
C GLN A 26 0.16 9.46 5.25
N ARG A 27 -1.17 9.53 5.44
CA ARG A 27 -1.90 10.80 5.54
C ARG A 27 -1.51 11.60 6.79
N ARG A 28 -1.17 10.95 7.90
CA ARG A 28 -0.71 11.65 9.12
C ARG A 28 0.72 12.16 8.98
N VAL A 29 1.63 11.35 8.45
CA VAL A 29 3.05 11.74 8.26
C VAL A 29 3.17 12.87 7.23
N GLY A 30 2.42 12.78 6.12
CA GLY A 30 2.46 13.78 5.05
C GLY A 30 1.95 15.18 5.41
N LYS A 31 1.15 15.34 6.48
CA LYS A 31 0.64 16.66 6.90
C LYS A 31 1.67 17.52 7.64
N LYS A 32 2.67 16.92 8.29
CA LYS A 32 3.63 17.65 9.14
C LYS A 32 4.72 18.41 8.35
N LYS A 33 5.05 17.99 7.12
CA LYS A 33 6.13 18.58 6.30
C LYS A 33 5.73 19.80 5.46
N ARG A 34 4.63 20.50 5.79
CA ARG A 34 4.00 21.45 4.86
C ARG A 34 4.62 22.85 4.81
N TRP A 35 5.54 23.21 5.72
CA TRP A 35 5.79 24.62 6.02
C TRP A 35 7.05 25.28 5.46
N PHE A 36 8.20 24.60 5.20
CA PHE A 36 9.43 25.41 4.97
C PHE A 36 10.42 25.12 3.83
N ASP A 37 10.36 24.06 3.03
CA ASP A 37 11.22 23.96 1.82
C ASP A 37 10.58 23.01 0.76
N GLU A 38 11.18 22.75 -0.42
CA GLU A 38 10.87 21.57 -1.28
C GLU A 38 9.72 21.58 -2.35
N ARG A 39 9.44 22.64 -3.15
CA ARG A 39 8.39 22.55 -4.21
C ARG A 39 8.58 21.42 -5.25
N TYR A 40 9.82 21.13 -5.67
CA TYR A 40 10.13 20.04 -6.60
C TYR A 40 10.02 18.65 -5.95
N TYR A 41 10.63 18.49 -4.77
CA TYR A 41 10.54 17.25 -4.00
C TYR A 41 9.10 16.92 -3.58
N LYS A 42 8.28 17.93 -3.29
CA LYS A 42 6.87 17.77 -2.96
C LYS A 42 6.02 17.32 -4.14
N LEU A 43 6.32 17.79 -5.37
CA LEU A 43 5.62 17.34 -6.57
C LEU A 43 5.98 15.88 -6.89
N ASN A 44 7.27 15.53 -6.82
CA ASN A 44 7.75 14.17 -7.04
C ASN A 44 7.27 13.19 -5.95
N ASN A 45 7.31 13.59 -4.67
CA ASN A 45 6.76 12.78 -3.58
C ASN A 45 5.24 12.63 -3.68
N ARG A 46 4.52 13.68 -4.10
CA ARG A 46 3.07 13.55 -4.37
C ARG A 46 2.79 12.63 -5.55
N ALA A 47 3.56 12.71 -6.62
CA ALA A 47 3.43 11.81 -7.78
C ALA A 47 3.72 10.36 -7.38
N LYS A 48 4.79 10.10 -6.61
CA LYS A 48 5.10 8.77 -6.04
C LYS A 48 3.99 8.27 -5.13
N ALA A 49 3.49 9.10 -4.20
CA ALA A 49 2.41 8.71 -3.30
C ALA A 49 1.11 8.44 -4.06
N SER A 50 0.80 9.24 -5.09
CA SER A 50 -0.37 9.04 -5.94
C SER A 50 -0.25 7.76 -6.77
N SER A 51 0.92 7.51 -7.37
CA SER A 51 1.20 6.27 -8.09
C SER A 51 1.05 5.05 -7.19
N TRP A 52 1.55 5.13 -5.95
CA TRP A 52 1.39 4.07 -4.97
C TRP A 52 -0.08 3.80 -4.63
N ASN A 53 -0.87 4.86 -4.45
CA ASN A 53 -2.30 4.73 -4.18
C ASN A 53 -3.06 4.11 -5.37
N ILE A 54 -2.67 4.45 -6.61
CA ILE A 54 -3.23 3.85 -7.83
C ILE A 54 -2.86 2.37 -7.92
N MET A 55 -1.60 2.01 -7.67
CA MET A 55 -1.15 0.60 -7.68
C MET A 55 -1.88 -0.23 -6.64
N LEU A 56 -2.14 0.32 -5.46
CA LEU A 56 -2.95 -0.33 -4.42
C LEU A 56 -4.36 -0.65 -4.93
N VAL A 57 -5.04 0.33 -5.55
CA VAL A 57 -6.39 0.13 -6.10
C VAL A 57 -6.38 -0.95 -7.19
N ILE A 58 -5.40 -0.92 -8.09
CA ILE A 58 -5.25 -1.95 -9.13
C ILE A 58 -5.02 -3.33 -8.51
N LEU A 59 -4.21 -3.43 -7.47
CA LEU A 59 -3.96 -4.67 -6.72
C LEU A 59 -5.24 -5.23 -6.09
N ILE A 60 -6.08 -4.38 -5.50
CA ILE A 60 -7.38 -4.80 -4.92
C ILE A 60 -8.32 -5.32 -6.02
N ILE A 61 -8.40 -4.63 -7.17
CA ILE A 61 -9.24 -5.07 -8.30
C ILE A 61 -8.74 -6.41 -8.84
N ALA A 62 -7.42 -6.54 -9.07
CA ALA A 62 -6.81 -7.79 -9.54
C ALA A 62 -7.08 -8.94 -8.56
N TRP A 63 -7.02 -8.68 -7.26
CA TRP A 63 -7.28 -9.70 -6.25
C TRP A 63 -8.75 -10.15 -6.23
N ALA A 64 -9.69 -9.21 -6.41
CA ALA A 64 -11.11 -9.53 -6.57
C ALA A 64 -11.37 -10.41 -7.82
N VAL A 65 -10.72 -10.11 -8.94
CA VAL A 65 -10.81 -10.90 -10.17
C VAL A 65 -10.30 -12.33 -9.96
N VAL A 66 -9.15 -12.51 -9.29
CA VAL A 66 -8.60 -13.83 -8.97
C VAL A 66 -9.58 -14.68 -8.16
N ILE A 67 -10.21 -14.09 -7.13
CA ILE A 67 -11.19 -14.79 -6.29
C ILE A 67 -12.42 -15.22 -7.10
N ILE A 68 -12.86 -14.42 -8.07
CA ILE A 68 -14.05 -14.72 -8.89
C ILE A 68 -13.76 -15.80 -9.94
N VAL A 69 -12.57 -15.76 -10.57
CA VAL A 69 -12.24 -16.66 -11.70
C VAL A 69 -11.73 -18.02 -11.22
N GLU A 70 -10.80 -18.04 -10.27
CA GLU A 70 -10.15 -19.29 -9.81
C GLU A 70 -10.55 -19.70 -8.39
N GLY A 71 -11.15 -18.80 -7.60
CA GLY A 71 -11.41 -19.04 -6.18
C GLY A 71 -10.13 -18.99 -5.35
N ILE A 72 -10.14 -19.61 -4.16
CA ILE A 72 -8.93 -19.80 -3.35
C ILE A 72 -8.05 -20.85 -4.01
N SER A 73 -7.02 -20.37 -4.69
CA SER A 73 -6.00 -21.16 -5.35
C SER A 73 -4.62 -20.51 -5.13
N PHE A 74 -3.57 -21.04 -5.74
CA PHE A 74 -2.22 -20.49 -5.69
C PHE A 74 -2.18 -18.98 -6.01
N SER A 75 -2.97 -18.54 -6.99
CA SER A 75 -3.09 -17.13 -7.38
C SER A 75 -3.53 -16.21 -6.24
N PHE A 76 -4.33 -16.69 -5.28
CA PHE A 76 -4.71 -15.91 -4.09
C PHE A 76 -3.51 -15.66 -3.17
N PHE A 77 -2.70 -16.70 -2.93
CA PHE A 77 -1.47 -16.58 -2.13
C PHE A 77 -0.43 -15.72 -2.84
N LEU A 78 -0.30 -15.87 -4.16
CA LEU A 78 0.57 -15.03 -4.99
C LEU A 78 0.16 -13.55 -4.87
N MET A 79 -1.13 -13.24 -5.03
CA MET A 79 -1.63 -11.86 -4.87
C MET A 79 -1.40 -11.32 -3.47
N THR A 80 -1.57 -12.15 -2.43
CA THR A 80 -1.30 -11.76 -1.05
C THR A 80 0.19 -11.46 -0.84
N ALA A 81 1.10 -12.26 -1.42
CA ALA A 81 2.53 -12.03 -1.35
C ALA A 81 2.96 -10.74 -2.08
N ILE A 82 2.39 -10.48 -3.27
CA ILE A 82 2.63 -9.24 -4.01
C ILE A 82 2.12 -8.03 -3.21
N TYR A 83 0.94 -8.15 -2.61
CA TYR A 83 0.38 -7.11 -1.75
C TYR A 83 1.28 -6.82 -0.54
N LEU A 84 1.77 -7.86 0.14
CA LEU A 84 2.68 -7.73 1.26
C LEU A 84 4.00 -7.07 0.84
N ALA A 85 4.58 -7.49 -0.29
CA ALA A 85 5.78 -6.87 -0.85
C ALA A 85 5.58 -5.38 -1.17
N HIS A 86 4.39 -5.01 -1.69
CA HIS A 86 4.03 -3.62 -1.94
C HIS A 86 3.96 -2.80 -0.65
N CYS A 87 3.37 -3.35 0.43
CA CYS A 87 3.36 -2.73 1.75
C CYS A 87 4.75 -2.58 2.36
N ILE A 88 5.61 -3.60 2.25
CA ILE A 88 7.00 -3.57 2.74
C ILE A 88 7.82 -2.52 1.99
N SER A 89 7.66 -2.42 0.67
CA SER A 89 8.32 -1.38 -0.14
C SER A 89 7.98 0.02 0.38
N LEU A 90 6.75 0.21 0.84
CA LEU A 90 6.33 1.46 1.46
C LEU A 90 7.02 1.72 2.79
N ALA A 91 7.06 0.71 3.66
CA ALA A 91 7.71 0.79 4.97
C ALA A 91 9.21 1.10 4.82
N ILE A 92 9.91 0.43 3.91
CA ILE A 92 11.34 0.66 3.63
C ILE A 92 11.56 2.07 3.10
N THR A 93 10.78 2.53 2.12
CA THR A 93 10.92 3.88 1.55
C THR A 93 10.67 4.95 2.62
N GLY A 94 9.67 4.75 3.47
CA GLY A 94 9.39 5.64 4.60
C GLY A 94 10.52 5.66 5.63
N ALA A 95 11.04 4.49 6.00
CA ALA A 95 12.15 4.36 6.95
C ALA A 95 13.42 5.04 6.43
N TYR A 96 13.79 4.80 5.17
CA TYR A 96 14.96 5.40 4.54
C TYR A 96 14.90 6.94 4.57
N HIS A 97 13.76 7.51 4.20
CA HIS A 97 13.57 8.96 4.22
C HIS A 97 13.63 9.54 5.64
N SER A 98 13.18 8.80 6.66
CA SER A 98 13.25 9.23 8.06
C SER A 98 14.66 9.19 8.64
N ILE A 99 15.49 8.23 8.18
CA ILE A 99 16.89 8.11 8.60
C ILE A 99 17.72 9.24 7.98
N GLN A 100 17.50 9.54 6.69
CA GLN A 100 18.21 10.62 6.00
C GLN A 100 17.94 11.98 6.66
N GLU A 101 16.68 12.27 7.01
CA GLU A 101 16.29 13.49 7.74
C GLU A 101 16.99 13.63 9.11
N LYS A 102 17.28 12.51 9.78
CA LYS A 102 17.99 12.51 11.07
C LYS A 102 19.49 12.81 10.90
N ASN A 103 20.10 12.35 9.82
CA ASN A 103 21.51 12.58 9.52
C ASN A 103 21.79 13.99 9.00
N ASP A 104 20.84 14.61 8.29
CA ASP A 104 20.98 16.00 7.80
C ASP A 104 20.83 17.05 8.93
N GLN A 105 20.40 16.65 10.14
CA GLN A 105 20.26 17.52 11.32
C GLN A 105 21.33 17.31 12.40
N SER A 106 22.36 16.49 12.17
CA SER A 106 23.51 16.27 13.08
C SER A 106 24.80 16.87 12.55
#